data_AF-A0A6J0SLG7-F1
#
_entry.id   AF-A0A6J0SLG7-F1
#
_cell.length_a   1.000
_cell.length_b   1.000
_cell.length_c   1.000
_cell.angle_alpha   90.00
_cell.angle_beta   90.00
_cell.angle_gamma   90.00
#
_symmetry.space_group_name_H-M   'P 1'
#
loop_
_entity.id
_entity.type
_entity.pdbx_description
1 polymer ?
#
loop_
_entity_poly.entity_id
_entity_poly.type
_entity_poly.pdbx_seq_one_letter_code
_entity_poly.pdbx_strand_id
1 'polypeptide(L)'
;MGSRIKENPQKIFDLFFEAACPTPEDDDPQVLRQFPQEFDDQESIQMLPRFCFPFDIERVKESPTVQHFTFALTDMEGKQRFGFCRLAVGVRSCLCLLSYLPWFEVFYKILNYIADNLVKEQFTQLDEFLSALHAHPVPHLGSPISLEF
;
A
#
# COMPACT_ATOMS: atom_id res chain seq x y z
N MET A 1 -5.40 -12.52 26.80
CA MET A 1 -4.62 -11.88 25.71
C MET A 1 -5.60 -11.60 24.58
N GLY A 2 -5.78 -10.33 24.22
CA GLY A 2 -6.77 -9.92 23.20
C GLY A 2 -6.19 -9.92 21.78
N SER A 3 -7.07 -9.85 20.78
CA SER A 3 -6.68 -9.70 19.38
C SER A 3 -5.91 -8.40 19.14
N ARG A 4 -4.87 -8.46 18.30
CA ARG A 4 -4.12 -7.29 17.82
C ARG A 4 -4.75 -6.66 16.57
N ILE A 5 -5.86 -7.20 16.08
CA ILE A 5 -6.63 -6.61 14.98
C ILE A 5 -7.52 -5.49 15.52
N LYS A 6 -7.67 -4.41 14.74
CA LYS A 6 -8.61 -3.32 15.05
C LYS A 6 -10.01 -3.76 14.65
N GLU A 7 -10.96 -3.73 15.58
CA GLU A 7 -12.28 -4.35 15.39
C GLU A 7 -13.18 -3.55 14.46
N ASN A 8 -13.09 -2.21 14.48
CA ASN A 8 -13.97 -1.33 13.68
C ASN A 8 -13.15 -0.22 12.99
N PRO A 9 -12.31 -0.56 11.99
CA PRO A 9 -11.66 0.44 11.18
C PRO A 9 -12.69 1.25 10.40
N GLN A 10 -12.45 2.55 10.23
CA GLN A 10 -13.40 3.47 9.61
C GLN A 10 -13.33 3.44 8.07
N LYS A 11 -12.19 3.03 7.52
CA LYS A 11 -11.90 3.02 6.09
C LYS A 11 -11.40 1.65 5.65
N ILE A 12 -11.57 1.35 4.36
CA ILE A 12 -11.00 0.14 3.77
C ILE A 12 -9.48 0.22 3.77
N PHE A 13 -8.91 1.36 3.43
CA PHE A 13 -7.48 1.63 3.55
C PHE A 13 -7.26 3.10 3.97
N ASP A 14 -6.13 3.36 4.60
CA ASP A 14 -5.76 4.68 5.12
C ASP A 14 -4.91 5.47 4.11
N LEU A 15 -4.00 4.78 3.42
CA LEU A 15 -3.06 5.37 2.47
C LEU A 15 -2.70 4.39 1.36
N PHE A 16 -2.67 4.86 0.13
CA PHE A 16 -1.98 4.26 -1.00
C PHE A 16 -0.76 5.11 -1.33
N PHE A 17 0.37 4.49 -1.65
CA PHE A 17 1.49 5.19 -2.25
C PHE A 17 2.32 4.31 -3.18
N GLU A 18 3.05 4.95 -4.09
CA GLU A 18 4.11 4.33 -4.89
C GLU A 18 5.44 4.93 -4.46
N ALA A 19 6.35 4.06 -4.01
CA ALA A 19 7.72 4.42 -3.66
C ALA A 19 8.68 4.04 -4.80
N ALA A 20 9.53 4.98 -5.20
CA ALA A 20 10.68 4.70 -6.05
C ALA A 20 11.74 3.93 -5.24
N CYS A 21 12.41 2.98 -5.88
CA CYS A 21 13.60 2.40 -5.29
C CYS A 21 14.67 3.48 -5.15
N PRO A 22 15.26 3.68 -3.96
CA PRO A 22 16.29 4.68 -3.79
C PRO A 22 17.56 4.27 -4.53
N THR A 23 18.25 5.26 -5.07
CA THR A 23 19.60 5.10 -5.62
C THR A 23 20.64 5.19 -4.48
N PRO A 24 21.90 4.79 -4.70
CA PRO A 24 22.96 4.97 -3.70
C PRO A 24 23.23 6.43 -3.31
N GLU A 25 22.74 7.37 -4.12
CA GLU A 25 22.84 8.82 -3.89
C GLU A 25 21.65 9.34 -3.07
N ASP A 26 20.55 8.57 -2.99
CA ASP A 26 19.37 8.90 -2.20
C ASP A 26 19.53 8.37 -0.77
N ASP A 27 19.32 9.24 0.22
CA ASP A 27 19.25 8.82 1.63
C ASP A 27 17.98 8.00 1.90
N ASP A 28 16.89 8.24 1.15
CA ASP A 28 15.58 7.63 1.39
C ASP A 28 14.77 7.34 0.11
N PRO A 29 13.91 6.30 0.11
CA PRO A 29 12.98 6.05 -0.99
C PRO A 29 11.99 7.21 -1.15
N GLN A 30 11.86 7.72 -2.38
CA GLN A 30 10.97 8.83 -2.68
C GLN A 30 9.54 8.36 -2.99
N VAL A 31 8.54 9.07 -2.48
CA VAL A 31 7.13 8.85 -2.83
C VAL A 31 6.86 9.51 -4.19
N LEU A 32 6.62 8.70 -5.21
CA LEU A 32 6.25 9.17 -6.55
C LEU A 32 4.79 9.62 -6.60
N ARG A 33 3.94 8.90 -5.87
CA ARG A 33 2.47 9.03 -5.93
C ARG A 33 1.87 8.66 -4.58
N GLN A 34 0.80 9.34 -4.18
CA GLN A 34 0.03 8.95 -3.00
C GLN A 34 -1.45 9.29 -3.14
N PHE A 35 -2.28 8.54 -2.41
CA PHE A 35 -3.70 8.80 -2.26
C PHE A 35 -4.17 8.43 -0.84
N PRO A 36 -4.93 9.28 -0.14
CA PRO A 36 -5.31 10.64 -0.53
C PRO A 36 -4.09 11.58 -0.55
N GLN A 37 -4.18 12.70 -1.28
CA GLN A 37 -3.09 13.69 -1.31
C GLN A 37 -2.90 14.35 0.06
N GLU A 38 -4.00 14.58 0.78
CA GLU A 38 -4.09 15.26 2.07
C GLU A 38 -3.87 14.27 3.24
N PHE A 39 -2.85 13.41 3.17
CA PHE A 39 -2.56 12.50 4.26
C PHE A 39 -1.83 13.24 5.40
N ASP A 40 -2.50 13.37 6.54
CA ASP A 40 -2.09 14.25 7.64
C ASP A 40 -0.84 13.79 8.42
N ASP A 41 -0.39 12.56 8.24
CA ASP A 41 0.73 11.98 9.00
C ASP A 41 2.05 12.02 8.19
N GLN A 42 2.74 13.16 8.32
CA GLN A 42 4.02 13.44 7.66
C GLN A 42 5.15 12.49 8.12
N GLU A 43 5.13 12.05 9.38
CA GLU A 43 6.12 11.11 9.91
C GLU A 43 5.96 9.74 9.25
N SER A 44 4.71 9.27 9.12
CA SER A 44 4.39 8.07 8.35
C SER A 44 4.80 8.19 6.89
N ILE A 45 4.57 9.33 6.22
CA ILE A 45 4.96 9.51 4.80
C ILE A 45 6.47 9.34 4.59
N GLN A 46 7.31 9.78 5.54
CA GLN A 46 8.77 9.63 5.43
C GLN A 46 9.22 8.19 5.76
N MET A 47 8.58 7.57 6.74
CA MET A 47 8.99 6.26 7.26
C MET A 47 8.48 5.08 6.43
N LEU A 48 7.23 5.14 5.95
CA LEU A 48 6.58 4.04 5.22
C LEU A 48 7.34 3.57 3.96
N PRO A 49 7.89 4.47 3.11
CA PRO A 49 8.66 4.05 1.94
C PRO A 49 9.87 3.18 2.28
N ARG A 50 10.49 3.35 3.45
CA ARG A 50 11.60 2.51 3.91
C ARG A 50 11.18 1.04 4.10
N PHE A 51 9.93 0.81 4.53
CA PHE A 51 9.39 -0.55 4.68
C PHE A 51 9.08 -1.23 3.34
N CYS A 52 9.01 -0.48 2.24
CA CYS A 52 8.84 -1.04 0.89
C CYS A 52 10.12 -1.72 0.36
N PHE A 53 11.28 -1.40 0.94
CA PHE A 53 12.58 -1.97 0.56
C PHE A 53 13.32 -2.52 1.78
N PRO A 54 12.80 -3.58 2.44
CA PRO A 54 13.35 -4.11 3.70
C PRO A 54 14.59 -4.99 3.46
N PHE A 55 15.51 -4.56 2.60
CA PHE A 55 16.71 -5.29 2.21
C PHE A 55 17.80 -4.32 1.77
N ASP A 56 19.03 -4.83 1.70
CA ASP A 56 20.18 -4.09 1.18
C ASP A 56 20.09 -4.03 -0.36
N ILE A 57 19.73 -2.85 -0.88
CA ILE A 57 19.49 -2.60 -2.31
C ILE A 57 20.77 -2.81 -3.13
N GLU A 58 21.95 -2.53 -2.58
CA GLU A 58 23.22 -2.72 -3.30
C GLU A 58 23.52 -4.20 -3.54
N ARG A 59 23.05 -5.07 -2.63
CA ARG A 59 23.24 -6.53 -2.71
C ARG A 59 22.19 -7.21 -3.57
N VAL A 60 20.98 -6.67 -3.63
CA VAL A 60 19.85 -7.24 -4.40
C VAL A 60 19.75 -6.52 -5.74
N LYS A 61 20.58 -6.93 -6.70
CA LYS A 61 20.63 -6.24 -8.00
C LYS A 61 19.41 -6.50 -8.88
N GLU A 62 18.76 -7.66 -8.77
CA GLU A 62 17.61 -7.98 -9.61
C GLU A 62 16.65 -8.94 -8.90
N SER A 63 15.39 -8.54 -8.74
CA SER A 63 14.28 -9.47 -8.48
C SER A 63 13.67 -9.85 -9.83
N PRO A 64 13.75 -11.12 -10.27
CA PRO A 64 13.25 -11.54 -11.57
C PRO A 64 11.72 -11.61 -11.63
N THR A 65 11.04 -11.49 -10.48
CA THR A 65 9.58 -11.65 -10.37
C THR A 65 8.96 -10.51 -9.56
N VAL A 66 7.67 -10.27 -9.84
CA VAL A 66 6.83 -9.45 -8.95
C VAL A 66 6.72 -10.18 -7.62
N GLN A 67 6.91 -9.44 -6.52
CA GLN A 67 6.81 -9.99 -5.17
C GLN A 67 5.72 -9.26 -4.39
N HIS A 68 4.89 -10.05 -3.72
CA HIS A 68 3.95 -9.55 -2.74
C HIS A 68 4.47 -9.85 -1.35
N PHE A 69 4.47 -8.84 -0.49
CA PHE A 69 4.77 -9.01 0.92
C PHE A 69 3.93 -8.03 1.74
N THR A 70 3.84 -8.27 3.04
CA THR A 70 3.11 -7.39 3.95
C THR A 70 3.97 -7.13 5.18
N PHE A 71 4.22 -5.87 5.49
CA PHE A 71 4.77 -5.48 6.79
C PHE A 71 3.64 -5.11 7.75
N ALA A 72 3.93 -5.11 9.05
CA ALA A 72 2.97 -4.70 10.07
C ALA A 72 3.58 -3.63 10.97
N LEU A 73 2.91 -2.49 11.07
CA LEU A 73 3.17 -1.46 12.04
C LEU A 73 2.30 -1.70 13.27
N THR A 74 2.82 -1.37 14.44
CA THR A 74 2.08 -1.46 15.70
C THR A 74 1.78 -0.06 16.18
N ASP A 75 0.51 0.26 16.38
CA ASP A 75 0.11 1.55 16.96
C ASP A 75 0.26 1.56 18.49
N MET A 76 -0.01 2.73 19.10
CA MET A 76 0.09 2.93 20.54
C MET A 76 -0.89 2.06 21.34
N GLU A 77 -1.97 1.58 20.72
CA GLU A 77 -2.96 0.68 21.32
C GLU A 77 -2.55 -0.80 21.18
N GLY A 78 -1.37 -1.08 20.59
CA GLY A 78 -0.86 -2.42 20.33
C GLY A 78 -1.53 -3.11 19.12
N LYS A 79 -2.34 -2.38 18.36
CA LYS A 79 -3.04 -2.88 17.18
C LYS A 79 -2.16 -2.83 15.95
N GLN A 80 -2.40 -3.77 15.04
CA GLN A 80 -1.61 -3.92 13.82
C GLN A 80 -2.24 -3.15 12.67
N ARG A 81 -1.44 -2.33 12.02
CA ARG A 81 -1.72 -1.73 10.72
C ARG A 81 -0.82 -2.40 9.68
N PHE A 82 -1.40 -2.89 8.59
CA PHE A 82 -0.73 -3.69 7.59
C PHE A 82 -0.37 -2.85 6.37
N GLY A 83 0.88 -2.93 5.92
CA GLY A 83 1.35 -2.35 4.67
C GLY A 83 1.49 -3.43 3.61
N PHE A 84 0.47 -3.59 2.77
CA PHE A 84 0.44 -4.56 1.68
C PHE A 84 1.27 -4.02 0.53
N CYS A 85 2.31 -4.73 0.13
CA CYS A 85 3.28 -4.28 -0.85
C CYS A 85 3.28 -5.14 -2.10
N ARG A 86 3.42 -4.50 -3.26
CA ARG A 86 3.73 -5.14 -4.54
C ARG A 86 5.01 -4.52 -5.09
N LEU A 87 6.10 -5.28 -5.00
CA LEU A 87 7.40 -4.88 -5.53
C LEU A 87 7.48 -5.25 -7.02
N ALA A 88 7.78 -4.25 -7.86
CA ALA A 88 7.93 -4.45 -9.29
C ALA A 88 9.18 -5.26 -9.65
N VAL A 89 9.16 -5.89 -10.83
CA VAL A 89 10.33 -6.60 -11.38
C VAL A 89 11.51 -5.64 -11.51
N GLY A 90 12.70 -6.13 -11.16
CA GLY A 90 13.93 -5.33 -11.15
C GLY A 90 13.99 -4.30 -10.03
N VAL A 91 13.11 -4.38 -9.02
CA VAL A 91 13.14 -3.53 -7.82
C VAL A 91 13.15 -2.04 -8.18
N ARG A 92 12.30 -1.63 -9.13
CA ARG A 92 12.27 -0.23 -9.62
C ARG A 92 11.32 0.66 -8.82
N SER A 93 10.16 0.13 -8.46
CA SER A 93 9.20 0.79 -7.59
C SER A 93 8.41 -0.24 -6.79
N CYS A 94 7.80 0.21 -5.71
CA CYS A 94 6.93 -0.57 -4.85
C CYS A 94 5.60 0.15 -4.66
N LEU A 95 4.50 -0.56 -4.89
CA LEU A 95 3.16 -0.08 -4.57
C LEU A 95 2.77 -0.55 -3.17
N CYS A 96 2.25 0.33 -2.34
CA CYS A 96 1.84 0.00 -0.98
C CYS A 96 0.42 0.49 -0.66
N LEU A 97 -0.37 -0.38 -0.04
CA LEU A 97 -1.63 -0.04 0.61
C LEU A 97 -1.51 -0.24 2.11
N LEU A 98 -1.82 0.79 2.88
CA LEU A 98 -1.83 0.77 4.33
C LEU A 98 -3.26 0.60 4.84
N SER A 99 -3.54 -0.45 5.62
CA SER A 99 -4.88 -0.70 6.16
C SER A 99 -4.84 -1.46 7.49
N TYR A 100 -5.83 -1.23 8.34
CA TYR A 100 -6.09 -2.04 9.53
C TYR A 100 -6.80 -3.37 9.21
N LEU A 101 -7.37 -3.52 8.01
CA LEU A 101 -8.08 -4.73 7.60
C LEU A 101 -7.07 -5.80 7.14
N PRO A 102 -7.07 -7.01 7.72
CA PRO A 102 -6.13 -8.07 7.36
C PRO A 102 -6.57 -8.84 6.09
N TRP A 103 -6.92 -8.15 5.01
CA TRP A 103 -7.45 -8.75 3.77
C TRP A 103 -6.37 -8.99 2.71
N PHE A 104 -5.35 -9.78 3.07
CA PHE A 104 -4.14 -10.02 2.26
C PHE A 104 -4.43 -10.28 0.77
N GLU A 105 -5.26 -11.26 0.46
CA GLU A 105 -5.54 -11.63 -0.95
C GLU A 105 -6.27 -10.53 -1.71
N VAL A 106 -7.17 -9.81 -1.05
CA VAL A 106 -7.93 -8.72 -1.66
C VAL A 106 -6.99 -7.57 -2.00
N PHE A 107 -6.17 -7.14 -1.05
CA PHE A 107 -5.23 -6.04 -1.26
C PHE A 107 -4.16 -6.38 -2.31
N TYR A 108 -3.67 -7.62 -2.39
CA TYR A 108 -2.76 -8.01 -3.46
C TYR A 108 -3.41 -7.97 -4.85
N LYS A 109 -4.69 -8.36 -4.97
CA LYS A 109 -5.45 -8.22 -6.23
C LYS A 109 -5.66 -6.76 -6.59
N ILE A 110 -6.00 -5.92 -5.62
CA ILE A 110 -6.12 -4.46 -5.80
C ILE A 110 -4.80 -3.88 -6.28
N LEU A 111 -3.67 -4.21 -5.64
CA LEU A 111 -2.35 -3.72 -6.04
C LEU A 111 -1.96 -4.17 -7.46
N ASN A 112 -2.35 -5.37 -7.88
CA ASN A 112 -2.16 -5.81 -9.27
C ASN A 112 -3.00 -4.98 -10.24
N TYR A 113 -4.27 -4.73 -9.92
CA TYR A 113 -5.14 -3.87 -10.72
C TYR A 113 -4.58 -2.44 -10.83
N ILE A 114 -4.12 -1.86 -9.72
CA ILE A 114 -3.45 -0.56 -9.71
C ILE A 114 -2.23 -0.60 -10.64
N ALA A 115 -1.34 -1.57 -10.48
CA ALA A 115 -0.15 -1.70 -11.32
C ALA A 115 -0.48 -1.81 -12.82
N ASP A 116 -1.52 -2.56 -13.18
CA ASP A 116 -1.94 -2.70 -14.58
C ASP A 116 -2.46 -1.36 -15.16
N ASN A 117 -3.19 -0.57 -14.37
CA ASN A 117 -3.62 0.77 -14.77
C ASN A 117 -2.43 1.74 -14.90
N LEU A 118 -1.44 1.64 -14.03
CA LEU A 118 -0.20 2.43 -14.11
C LEU A 118 0.54 2.17 -15.41
N VAL A 119 0.70 0.89 -15.78
CA VAL A 119 1.39 0.49 -17.02
C VAL A 119 0.64 0.96 -18.27
N LYS A 120 -0.70 1.02 -18.20
CA LYS A 120 -1.56 1.52 -19.29
C LYS A 120 -1.72 3.04 -19.29
N GLU A 121 -1.11 3.74 -18.35
CA GLU A 121 -1.23 5.20 -18.16
C GLU A 121 -2.69 5.66 -17.92
N GLN A 122 -3.53 4.79 -17.36
CA GLN A 122 -4.95 5.05 -17.08
C GLN A 122 -5.15 5.76 -15.73
N PHE A 123 -4.55 6.95 -15.58
CA PHE A 123 -4.50 7.66 -14.30
C PHE A 123 -5.88 8.11 -13.80
N THR A 124 -6.76 8.61 -14.68
CA THR A 124 -8.12 9.04 -14.29
C THR A 124 -8.92 7.87 -13.70
N GLN A 125 -8.88 6.70 -14.34
CA GLN A 125 -9.59 5.50 -13.87
C GLN A 125 -9.03 5.00 -12.54
N LEU A 126 -7.70 5.09 -12.37
CA LEU A 126 -7.05 4.76 -11.11
C LEU A 126 -7.49 5.69 -9.98
N ASP A 127 -7.54 7.01 -10.23
CA ASP A 127 -7.94 7.99 -9.22
C ASP A 127 -9.42 7.83 -8.84
N GLU A 128 -10.31 7.58 -9.81
CA GLU A 128 -11.72 7.26 -9.59
C GLU A 128 -11.88 5.98 -8.75
N PHE A 129 -11.14 4.92 -9.09
CA PHE A 129 -11.16 3.67 -8.34
C PHE A 129 -10.67 3.84 -6.90
N LEU A 130 -9.53 4.52 -6.68
CA LEU A 130 -8.98 4.77 -5.34
C LEU A 130 -9.94 5.64 -4.51
N SER A 131 -10.57 6.64 -5.14
CA SER A 131 -11.57 7.50 -4.51
C SER A 131 -12.82 6.72 -4.10
N ALA A 132 -13.38 5.90 -5.01
CA ALA A 132 -14.53 5.07 -4.73
C ALA A 132 -14.23 4.07 -3.60
N LEU A 133 -13.06 3.41 -3.64
CA LEU A 133 -12.66 2.43 -2.63
C LEU A 133 -12.43 3.07 -1.25
N HIS A 134 -11.82 4.26 -1.20
CA HIS A 134 -11.56 4.97 0.04
C HIS A 134 -12.83 5.58 0.67
N ALA A 135 -13.79 6.01 -0.16
CA ALA A 135 -15.08 6.51 0.29
C ALA A 135 -16.06 5.40 0.69
N HIS A 136 -15.88 4.18 0.18
CA HIS A 136 -16.77 3.06 0.49
C HIS A 136 -16.66 2.65 1.97
N PRO A 137 -17.80 2.48 2.67
CA PRO A 137 -17.79 2.03 4.06
C PRO A 137 -17.19 0.63 4.18
N VAL A 138 -16.61 0.28 5.33
CA VAL A 138 -16.09 -1.07 5.52
C VAL A 138 -17.25 -2.08 5.41
N PRO A 139 -17.26 -2.99 4.42
CA PRO A 139 -18.32 -3.96 4.23
C PRO A 139 -18.41 -4.93 5.40
N HIS A 140 -19.62 -5.47 5.60
CA HIS A 140 -19.81 -6.56 6.54
C HIS A 140 -19.16 -7.85 6.04
N LEU A 141 -18.88 -8.78 6.96
CA LEU A 141 -18.31 -10.08 6.61
C LEU A 141 -19.20 -10.80 5.61
N GLY A 142 -18.62 -11.20 4.48
CA GLY A 142 -19.30 -11.95 3.42
C GLY A 142 -20.15 -11.11 2.45
N SER A 143 -20.27 -9.79 2.63
CA SER A 143 -20.93 -8.93 1.64
C SER A 143 -19.97 -8.60 0.48
N PRO A 144 -20.46 -8.56 -0.77
CA PRO A 144 -19.65 -8.14 -1.91
C PRO A 144 -19.27 -6.66 -1.80
N ILE A 145 -18.11 -6.30 -2.33
CA ILE A 145 -17.73 -4.91 -2.56
C ILE A 145 -18.09 -4.60 -4.02
N SER A 146 -19.07 -3.71 -4.20
CA SER A 146 -19.45 -3.16 -5.51
C SER A 146 -19.08 -1.69 -5.51
N LEU A 147 -18.06 -1.34 -6.28
CA LEU A 147 -17.66 0.05 -6.47
C LEU A 147 -18.41 0.59 -7.69
N GLU A 148 -19.15 1.68 -7.52
CA GLU A 148 -19.80 2.40 -8.62
C GLU A 148 -18.91 3.60 -8.98
N PHE A 149 -18.29 3.55 -10.17
CA PHE A 149 -17.55 4.66 -10.76
C PHE A 149 -17.59 4.54 -12.30
#